data_AF-A0A2H0LGH2-F1
#
_entry.id   AF-A0A2H0LGH2-F1
#
_cell.length_a   1.000
_cell.length_b   1.000
_cell.length_c   1.000
_cell.angle_alpha   90.00
_cell.angle_beta   90.00
_cell.angle_gamma   90.00
#
_symmetry.space_group_name_H-M   'P 1'
#
loop_
_entity.id
_entity.type
_entity.pdbx_description
1 polymer ?
#
loop_
_entity_poly.entity_id
_entity_poly.type
_entity_poly.pdbx_seq_one_letter_code
_entity_poly.pdbx_strand_id
1 'polypeptide(L)'
;MKSSVVMLALSLSLIGGLSASAEEAAPVAAAPAEVGQGVKALPTLVISGEVVSVDTGDPAAQQLKVKDRYGFETLIYLASNTALTQGGSTIPATSLTPGSPVEVEYNFDINTAKRHAVSVKLSVPEAAPSTASTPTPEAVPAPAPASEEAPAPAPAPEATETPAEQPQQ
;
A
#
# COMPACT_ATOMS: atom_id res chain seq x y z
N MET A 1 31.36 22.50 -23.19
CA MET A 1 31.78 21.10 -23.36
C MET A 1 30.93 20.29 -22.36
N LYS A 2 29.71 19.82 -22.65
CA LYS A 2 29.27 18.68 -23.49
C LYS A 2 30.05 17.38 -23.23
N SER A 3 29.42 16.45 -22.52
CA SER A 3 29.41 15.02 -22.85
C SER A 3 28.31 14.28 -22.08
N SER A 4 27.19 14.04 -22.77
CA SER A 4 26.29 12.91 -22.52
C SER A 4 26.93 11.65 -23.12
N VAL A 5 26.79 10.51 -22.48
CA VAL A 5 26.80 9.21 -23.17
C VAL A 5 25.68 8.35 -22.60
N VAL A 6 24.63 8.21 -23.40
CA VAL A 6 23.62 7.15 -23.34
C VAL A 6 24.23 5.94 -24.02
N MET A 7 24.18 4.76 -23.39
CA MET A 7 24.51 3.50 -24.06
C MET A 7 23.31 2.56 -23.98
N LEU A 8 22.46 2.67 -25.01
CA LEU A 8 21.42 1.72 -25.36
C LEU A 8 22.04 0.77 -26.39
N ALA A 9 22.06 -0.54 -26.12
CA ALA A 9 22.39 -1.54 -27.12
C ALA A 9 21.34 -2.65 -27.09
N LEU A 10 20.37 -2.49 -27.99
CA LEU A 10 19.46 -3.51 -28.48
C LEU A 10 20.27 -4.41 -29.44
N SER A 11 20.17 -5.73 -29.32
CA SER A 11 20.55 -6.63 -30.42
C SER A 11 19.69 -7.89 -30.38
N LEU A 12 18.67 -7.85 -31.23
CA LEU A 12 17.80 -8.93 -31.63
C LEU A 12 18.54 -9.73 -32.72
N SER A 13 18.58 -11.06 -32.63
CA SER A 13 18.97 -11.89 -33.77
C SER A 13 18.01 -13.07 -33.89
N LEU A 14 17.15 -12.94 -34.88
CA LEU A 14 16.23 -13.94 -35.38
C LEU A 14 16.88 -14.55 -36.63
N ILE A 15 17.35 -15.80 -36.58
CA ILE A 15 17.75 -16.55 -37.78
C ILE A 15 17.20 -17.97 -37.63
N GLY A 16 16.03 -18.19 -38.25
CA GLY A 16 15.59 -19.53 -38.63
C GLY A 16 16.31 -19.94 -39.91
N GLY A 17 16.99 -21.08 -39.88
CA GLY A 17 17.55 -21.75 -41.03
C GLY A 17 17.05 -23.18 -41.07
N LEU A 18 16.07 -23.42 -41.96
CA LEU A 18 15.54 -24.74 -42.31
C LEU A 18 16.51 -25.43 -43.29
N SER A 19 17.04 -26.59 -42.96
CA SER A 19 17.57 -27.57 -43.93
C SER A 19 17.65 -28.96 -43.31
N ALA A 20 17.15 -29.95 -44.04
CA ALA A 20 17.04 -31.36 -43.67
C ALA A 20 17.90 -32.23 -44.61
N SER A 21 18.20 -33.46 -44.16
CA SER A 21 18.88 -34.60 -44.84
C SER A 21 20.41 -34.56 -44.84
N ALA A 22 21.18 -35.61 -44.57
CA ALA A 22 20.96 -37.05 -44.33
C ALA A 22 22.16 -37.55 -43.46
N GLU A 23 21.91 -38.36 -42.42
CA GLU A 23 22.21 -39.80 -42.35
C GLU A 23 23.55 -40.15 -41.65
N GLU A 24 23.41 -41.05 -40.67
CA GLU A 24 24.40 -41.92 -40.03
C GLU A 24 25.15 -41.50 -38.73
N ALA A 25 25.11 -42.46 -37.79
CA ALA A 25 25.87 -42.63 -36.54
C ALA A 25 25.49 -41.76 -35.32
N ALA A 26 24.51 -42.25 -34.56
CA ALA A 26 24.25 -41.86 -33.17
C ALA A 26 25.49 -42.06 -32.29
N PRO A 27 25.83 -41.04 -31.49
CA PRO A 27 25.74 -41.22 -30.05
C PRO A 27 24.61 -40.36 -29.51
N VAL A 28 23.81 -40.92 -28.61
CA VAL A 28 22.88 -40.20 -27.75
C VAL A 28 23.73 -39.28 -26.86
N ALA A 29 24.10 -38.13 -27.40
CA ALA A 29 24.52 -36.99 -26.61
C ALA A 29 23.25 -36.49 -25.93
N ALA A 30 23.07 -36.93 -24.69
CA ALA A 30 22.09 -36.37 -23.78
C ALA A 30 22.16 -34.85 -23.93
N ALA A 31 21.05 -34.27 -24.41
CA ALA A 31 20.80 -32.86 -24.22
C ALA A 31 21.13 -32.55 -22.76
N PRO A 32 21.79 -31.40 -22.46
CA PRO A 32 21.82 -30.98 -21.07
C PRO A 32 20.35 -30.94 -20.65
N ALA A 33 20.00 -31.82 -19.70
CA ALA A 33 18.76 -31.69 -18.99
C ALA A 33 18.76 -30.24 -18.55
N GLU A 34 17.84 -29.45 -19.10
CA GLU A 34 17.43 -28.24 -18.43
C GLU A 34 17.03 -28.75 -17.05
N VAL A 35 17.91 -28.54 -16.08
CA VAL A 35 17.53 -28.54 -14.69
C VAL A 35 16.62 -27.32 -14.62
N GLY A 36 15.37 -27.51 -15.08
CA GLY A 36 14.26 -26.72 -14.66
C GLY A 36 14.35 -26.83 -13.16
N GLN A 37 14.92 -25.80 -12.54
CA GLN A 37 14.93 -25.66 -11.11
C GLN A 37 13.45 -25.72 -10.77
N GLY A 38 13.00 -26.89 -10.34
CA GLY A 38 11.70 -27.09 -9.75
C GLY A 38 11.77 -26.39 -8.42
N VAL A 39 11.79 -25.05 -8.43
CA VAL A 39 11.48 -24.23 -7.29
C VAL A 39 10.03 -24.56 -6.99
N LYS A 40 9.85 -25.57 -6.14
CA LYS A 40 8.56 -25.87 -5.55
C LYS A 40 8.09 -24.56 -4.93
N ALA A 41 7.07 -23.97 -5.53
CA ALA A 41 6.50 -22.72 -5.02
C ALA A 41 6.17 -22.94 -3.54
N LEU A 42 6.66 -22.02 -2.70
CA LEU A 42 6.28 -22.03 -1.30
C LEU A 42 4.76 -21.84 -1.22
N PRO A 43 4.06 -22.57 -0.33
CA PRO A 43 2.64 -22.38 -0.16
C PRO A 43 2.38 -20.94 0.27
N THR A 44 1.63 -20.20 -0.55
CA THR A 44 1.22 -18.83 -0.24
C THR A 44 -0.11 -18.84 0.53
N LEU A 45 -0.27 -17.85 1.40
CA LEU A 45 -1.51 -17.56 2.10
C LEU A 45 -2.02 -16.18 1.69
N VAL A 46 -3.32 -15.97 1.80
CA VAL A 46 -3.96 -14.69 1.49
C VAL A 46 -4.62 -14.14 2.74
N ILE A 47 -4.43 -12.84 2.99
CA ILE A 47 -5.16 -12.06 4.00
C ILE A 47 -5.84 -10.88 3.32
N SER A 48 -7.12 -10.68 3.65
CA SER A 48 -7.94 -9.61 3.10
C SER A 48 -8.43 -8.71 4.22
N GLY A 49 -8.23 -7.41 4.10
CA GLY A 49 -8.56 -6.51 5.19
C GLY A 49 -8.26 -5.07 4.86
N GLU A 50 -7.83 -4.32 5.86
CA GLU A 50 -7.47 -2.91 5.74
C GLU A 50 -6.03 -2.66 6.18
N VAL A 51 -5.36 -1.73 5.51
CA VAL A 51 -4.03 -1.25 5.92
C VAL A 51 -4.18 -0.50 7.25
N VAL A 52 -3.45 -0.89 8.29
CA VAL A 52 -3.43 -0.16 9.57
C VAL A 52 -2.28 0.83 9.62
N SER A 53 -1.10 0.38 9.21
CA SER A 53 0.11 1.18 9.23
C SER A 53 1.12 0.63 8.23
N VAL A 54 1.99 1.51 7.75
CA VAL A 54 3.06 1.19 6.80
C VAL A 54 4.34 1.84 7.31
N ASP A 55 5.39 1.05 7.48
CA ASP A 55 6.71 1.51 7.84
C ASP A 55 7.64 1.34 6.64
N THR A 56 8.07 2.47 6.08
CA THR A 56 9.00 2.53 4.94
C THR A 56 10.35 3.13 5.33
N GLY A 57 10.65 3.18 6.64
CA GLY A 57 11.86 3.81 7.15
C GLY A 57 13.14 3.07 6.77
N ASP A 58 13.05 1.74 6.67
CA ASP A 58 14.14 0.90 6.19
C ASP A 58 13.78 0.27 4.82
N PRO A 59 14.50 0.57 3.73
CA PRO A 59 14.17 0.05 2.41
C PRO A 59 14.39 -1.47 2.28
N ALA A 60 15.18 -2.08 3.17
CA ALA A 60 15.46 -3.52 3.19
C ALA A 60 14.46 -4.32 4.05
N ALA A 61 13.73 -3.65 4.94
CA ALA A 61 12.82 -4.26 5.91
C ALA A 61 11.53 -3.44 6.08
N GLN A 62 10.94 -3.02 4.96
CA GLN A 62 9.65 -2.34 4.95
C GLN A 62 8.56 -3.25 5.53
N GLN A 63 7.63 -2.66 6.30
CA GLN A 63 6.60 -3.40 7.01
C GLN A 63 5.21 -2.86 6.74
N LEU A 64 4.26 -3.77 6.56
CA LEU A 64 2.85 -3.49 6.38
C LEU A 64 2.07 -4.19 7.49
N LYS A 65 1.27 -3.43 8.24
CA LYS A 65 0.32 -4.01 9.21
C LYS A 65 -1.07 -4.02 8.58
N VAL A 66 -1.68 -5.20 8.48
CA VAL A 66 -3.02 -5.40 7.92
C VAL A 66 -3.96 -5.90 9.00
N LYS A 67 -5.13 -5.29 9.13
CA LYS A 67 -6.20 -5.77 10.01
C LYS A 67 -7.22 -6.53 9.19
N ASP A 68 -7.41 -7.80 9.50
CA ASP A 68 -8.42 -8.65 8.86
C ASP A 68 -9.84 -8.31 9.38
N ARG A 69 -10.88 -8.84 8.72
CA ARG A 69 -12.29 -8.67 9.12
C ARG A 69 -12.60 -9.07 10.56
N TYR A 70 -11.78 -9.93 11.16
CA TYR A 70 -11.93 -10.36 12.56
C TYR A 70 -11.22 -9.44 13.58
N GLY A 71 -10.59 -8.36 13.12
CA GLY A 71 -9.86 -7.41 13.98
C GLY A 71 -8.43 -7.84 14.33
N PHE A 72 -7.94 -8.96 13.79
CA PHE A 72 -6.56 -9.39 13.98
C PHE A 72 -5.61 -8.58 13.10
N GLU A 73 -4.59 -8.00 13.73
CA GLU A 73 -3.53 -7.28 13.03
C GLU A 73 -2.36 -8.22 12.72
N THR A 74 -2.02 -8.32 11.44
CA THR A 74 -0.89 -9.13 10.96
C THR A 74 0.19 -8.23 10.40
N LEU A 75 1.41 -8.40 10.92
CA LEU A 75 2.62 -7.78 10.39
C LEU A 75 3.14 -8.58 9.20
N ILE A 76 3.32 -7.92 8.06
CA ILE A 76 3.84 -8.47 6.81
C ILE A 76 5.08 -7.66 6.39
N TYR A 77 6.16 -8.34 6.03
CA TYR A 77 7.37 -7.71 5.49
C TYR A 77 7.26 -7.57 3.98
N LEU A 78 7.54 -6.37 3.49
CA LEU A 78 7.58 -6.03 2.07
C LEU A 78 9.03 -6.15 1.60
N ALA A 79 9.30 -7.18 0.79
CA ALA A 79 10.60 -7.35 0.12
C ALA A 79 10.64 -6.55 -1.19
N SER A 80 11.84 -6.28 -1.72
CA SER A 80 12.01 -5.51 -2.96
C SER A 80 11.34 -6.13 -4.19
N ASN A 81 11.08 -7.44 -4.17
CA ASN A 81 10.39 -8.19 -5.23
C ASN A 81 8.88 -8.32 -5.00
N THR A 82 8.31 -7.68 -3.98
CA THR A 82 6.86 -7.71 -3.74
C THR A 82 6.15 -6.97 -4.87
N ALA A 83 5.13 -7.59 -5.46
CA ALA A 83 4.29 -6.93 -6.44
C ALA A 83 3.21 -6.08 -5.76
N LEU A 84 3.39 -4.76 -5.70
CA LEU A 84 2.38 -3.82 -5.18
C LEU A 84 1.56 -3.27 -6.34
N THR A 85 0.24 -3.49 -6.32
CA THR A 85 -0.66 -3.05 -7.39
C THR A 85 -1.93 -2.40 -6.85
N GLN A 86 -2.47 -1.45 -7.61
CA GLN A 86 -3.77 -0.82 -7.37
C GLN A 86 -4.46 -0.61 -8.71
N GLY A 87 -5.68 -1.15 -8.86
CA GLY A 87 -6.42 -1.06 -10.13
C GLY A 87 -5.64 -1.60 -11.35
N GLY A 88 -4.75 -2.57 -11.14
CA GLY A 88 -3.89 -3.14 -12.19
C GLY A 88 -2.59 -2.36 -12.47
N SER A 89 -2.39 -1.19 -11.87
CA SER A 89 -1.14 -0.42 -11.99
C SER A 89 -0.18 -0.74 -10.85
N THR A 90 1.12 -0.78 -11.12
CA THR A 90 2.14 -0.91 -10.06
C THR A 90 2.25 0.38 -9.26
N ILE A 91 2.31 0.27 -7.93
CA ILE A 91 2.42 1.41 -7.02
C ILE A 91 3.62 1.26 -6.07
N PRO A 92 4.22 2.36 -5.58
CA PRO A 92 5.24 2.27 -4.54
C PRO A 92 4.61 2.00 -3.16
N ALA A 93 5.40 1.45 -2.23
CA ALA A 93 4.94 1.21 -0.86
C ALA A 93 4.52 2.48 -0.11
N THR A 94 5.04 3.65 -0.51
CA THR A 94 4.65 4.95 0.04
C THR A 94 3.24 5.39 -0.36
N SER A 95 2.63 4.74 -1.37
CA SER A 95 1.24 4.98 -1.77
C SER A 95 0.22 4.15 -0.97
N LEU A 96 0.68 3.30 -0.05
CA LEU A 96 -0.17 2.52 0.84
C LEU A 96 -0.75 3.42 1.94
N THR A 97 -2.03 3.74 1.86
CA THR A 97 -2.71 4.61 2.82
C THR A 97 -3.44 3.79 3.89
N PRO A 98 -3.29 4.09 5.19
CA PRO A 98 -4.10 3.48 6.25
C PRO A 98 -5.61 3.61 5.98
N GLY A 99 -6.37 2.57 6.32
CA GLY A 99 -7.79 2.41 6.03
C GLY A 99 -8.10 1.89 4.62
N SER A 100 -7.10 1.75 3.74
CA SER A 100 -7.36 1.24 2.38
C SER A 100 -7.64 -0.26 2.40
N PRO A 101 -8.69 -0.73 1.69
CA PRO A 101 -8.94 -2.15 1.51
C PRO A 101 -7.81 -2.81 0.69
N VAL A 102 -7.28 -3.91 1.21
CA VAL A 102 -6.11 -4.60 0.67
C VAL A 102 -6.27 -6.12 0.71
N GLU A 103 -5.76 -6.78 -0.32
CA GLU A 103 -5.53 -8.22 -0.36
C GLU A 103 -4.01 -8.45 -0.42
N VAL A 104 -3.47 -9.20 0.54
CA VAL A 104 -2.06 -9.51 0.61
C VAL A 104 -1.86 -11.01 0.49
N GLU A 105 -1.13 -11.41 -0.54
CA GLU A 105 -0.58 -12.76 -0.67
C GLU A 105 0.80 -12.78 -0.01
N TYR A 106 1.06 -13.74 0.86
CA TYR A 106 2.33 -13.84 1.57
C TYR A 106 2.80 -15.29 1.73
N ASN A 107 4.11 -15.44 1.85
CA ASN A 107 4.76 -16.68 2.27
C ASN A 107 5.19 -16.57 3.72
N PHE A 108 5.11 -17.67 4.46
CA PHE A 108 5.75 -17.77 5.77
C PHE A 108 7.17 -18.32 5.58
N ASP A 109 8.17 -17.51 5.90
CA ASP A 109 9.55 -17.95 5.93
C ASP A 109 9.83 -18.67 7.26
N ILE A 110 10.03 -19.98 7.17
CA ILE A 110 10.29 -20.83 8.33
C ILE A 110 11.64 -20.54 9.00
N ASN A 111 12.60 -19.97 8.27
CA ASN A 111 13.94 -19.70 8.79
C ASN A 111 13.95 -18.45 9.67
N THR A 112 13.13 -17.45 9.30
CA THR A 112 13.07 -16.16 9.99
C THR A 112 11.81 -15.98 10.84
N ALA A 113 10.85 -16.91 10.73
CA ALA A 113 9.51 -16.82 11.30
C ALA A 113 8.75 -15.54 10.86
N LYS A 114 9.07 -15.01 9.69
CA LYS A 114 8.48 -13.78 9.14
C LYS A 114 7.50 -14.10 8.01
N ARG A 115 6.50 -13.24 7.86
CA ARG A 115 5.58 -13.26 6.72
C ARG A 115 6.10 -12.31 5.67
N HIS A 116 6.44 -12.81 4.49
CA HIS A 116 6.93 -12.01 3.37
C HIS A 116 5.84 -11.88 2.32
N ALA A 117 5.49 -10.65 1.98
CA ALA A 117 4.55 -10.40 0.90
C ALA A 117 5.11 -10.92 -0.43
N VAL A 118 4.25 -11.60 -1.17
CA VAL A 118 4.44 -11.95 -2.58
C VAL A 118 3.76 -10.91 -3.44
N SER A 119 2.50 -10.60 -3.13
CA SER A 119 1.73 -9.57 -3.80
C SER A 119 0.85 -8.80 -2.82
N VAL A 120 0.64 -7.51 -3.09
CA VAL A 120 -0.24 -6.61 -2.35
C VAL A 120 -1.13 -5.94 -3.39
N LYS A 121 -2.44 -6.15 -3.30
CA LYS A 121 -3.43 -5.57 -4.20
C LYS A 121 -4.33 -4.63 -3.42
N LEU A 122 -4.31 -3.36 -3.77
CA LEU A 122 -5.23 -2.38 -3.21
C LEU A 122 -6.50 -2.39 -4.05
N SER A 123 -7.63 -2.49 -3.38
CA SER A 123 -8.90 -2.25 -4.05
C SER A 123 -9.02 -0.74 -4.29
N VAL A 124 -9.35 -0.37 -5.53
CA VAL A 124 -9.81 1.00 -5.77
C VAL A 124 -11.17 1.08 -5.10
N PRO A 125 -11.37 1.95 -4.08
CA PRO A 125 -12.71 2.19 -3.60
C PRO A 125 -13.49 2.71 -4.81
N GLU A 126 -14.44 1.91 -5.28
CA GLU A 126 -15.42 2.38 -6.24
C GLU A 126 -16.08 3.57 -5.57
N ALA A 127 -15.76 4.77 -6.05
CA ALA A 127 -16.41 5.98 -5.60
C ALA A 127 -17.90 5.71 -5.78
N ALA A 128 -18.63 5.61 -4.67
CA ALA A 128 -20.08 5.46 -4.70
C ALA A 128 -20.60 6.47 -5.73
N PRO A 129 -21.44 6.06 -6.70
CA PRO A 129 -21.96 6.99 -7.68
C PRO A 129 -22.58 8.16 -6.89
N SER A 130 -22.07 9.37 -7.12
CA SER A 130 -22.63 10.58 -6.55
C SER A 130 -24.12 10.59 -6.90
N THR A 131 -24.96 10.25 -5.94
CA THR A 131 -26.39 10.41 -6.07
C THR A 131 -26.66 11.90 -6.13
N ALA A 132 -26.99 12.35 -7.33
CA ALA A 132 -27.91 13.43 -7.65
C ALA A 132 -27.55 14.83 -7.14
N SER A 133 -27.17 15.67 -8.09
CA SER A 133 -27.58 17.08 -8.09
C SER A 133 -29.08 17.16 -7.82
N THR A 134 -29.45 17.67 -6.64
CA THR A 134 -30.80 18.17 -6.38
C THR A 134 -30.70 19.69 -6.52
N PRO A 135 -31.56 20.35 -7.32
CA PRO A 135 -31.43 21.77 -7.61
C PRO A 135 -31.57 22.62 -6.34
N THR A 136 -30.85 23.74 -6.36
CA THR A 136 -30.92 24.88 -5.45
C THR A 136 -32.35 25.17 -5.00
N PRO A 137 -32.67 25.16 -3.69
CA PRO A 137 -33.90 25.76 -3.22
C PRO A 137 -33.81 27.27 -3.38
N GLU A 138 -34.80 27.80 -4.08
CA GLU A 138 -35.15 29.20 -4.23
C GLU A 138 -35.01 29.98 -2.91
N ALA A 139 -34.38 31.15 -2.99
CA ALA A 139 -34.19 32.05 -1.87
C ALA A 139 -35.55 32.50 -1.30
N VAL A 140 -35.89 32.01 -0.12
CA VAL A 140 -36.97 32.58 0.70
C VAL A 140 -36.47 33.94 1.21
N PRO A 141 -37.20 35.06 0.99
CA PRO A 141 -36.82 36.35 1.53
C PRO A 141 -36.90 36.31 3.05
N ALA A 142 -35.80 36.66 3.71
CA ALA A 142 -35.73 36.76 5.16
C ALA A 142 -36.61 37.92 5.66
N PRO A 143 -37.49 37.71 6.66
CA PRO A 143 -38.04 38.82 7.42
C PRO A 143 -36.91 39.44 8.25
N ALA A 144 -36.73 40.76 8.11
CA ALA A 144 -35.78 41.52 8.90
C ALA A 144 -36.18 41.54 10.39
N PRO A 145 -35.30 41.15 11.33
CA PRO A 145 -35.34 41.71 12.67
C PRO A 145 -34.50 42.99 12.70
N ALA A 146 -35.17 44.12 12.89
CA ALA A 146 -34.55 45.34 13.37
C ALA A 146 -34.14 45.16 14.85
N SER A 147 -33.17 45.99 15.26
CA SER A 147 -32.79 46.36 16.63
C SER A 147 -31.68 45.53 17.29
N GLU A 148 -30.44 45.92 17.00
CA GLU A 148 -29.59 46.73 17.89
C GLU A 148 -29.77 46.56 19.41
N GLU A 149 -28.78 45.94 20.07
CA GLU A 149 -28.26 46.45 21.35
C GLU A 149 -26.78 46.09 21.50
N ALA A 150 -25.99 47.09 21.87
CA ALA A 150 -24.53 47.10 21.97
C ALA A 150 -24.02 46.36 23.24
N PRO A 151 -22.70 46.10 23.37
CA PRO A 151 -22.16 45.11 24.29
C PRO A 151 -22.07 45.63 25.74
N ALA A 152 -22.40 44.78 26.71
CA ALA A 152 -22.07 45.00 28.11
C ALA A 152 -20.80 44.21 28.50
N PRO A 153 -19.91 44.81 29.33
CA PRO A 153 -18.51 44.43 29.45
C PRO A 153 -18.25 43.17 30.29
N ALA A 154 -17.11 42.53 30.01
CA ALA A 154 -16.54 41.46 30.83
C ALA A 154 -16.03 41.99 32.18
N PRO A 155 -16.25 41.28 33.30
CA PRO A 155 -15.43 41.43 34.50
C PRO A 155 -14.16 40.56 34.40
N ALA A 156 -13.01 41.21 34.50
CA ALA A 156 -11.69 40.62 34.73
C ALA A 156 -11.49 40.34 36.25
N PRO A 157 -10.40 39.66 36.67
CA PRO A 157 -10.36 38.74 37.82
C PRO A 157 -10.21 39.43 39.18
N GLU A 158 -10.80 38.85 40.23
CA GLU A 158 -10.39 39.09 41.61
C GLU A 158 -9.68 37.85 42.16
N ALA A 159 -8.39 38.02 42.42
CA ALA A 159 -7.65 37.22 43.38
C ALA A 159 -8.19 37.55 44.78
N THR A 160 -8.44 36.53 45.58
CA THR A 160 -8.44 36.69 47.04
C THR A 160 -7.60 35.58 47.64
N GLU A 161 -6.48 36.04 48.19
CA GLU A 161 -5.50 35.35 49.00
C GLU A 161 -6.07 34.98 50.39
N THR A 162 -5.79 33.74 50.84
CA THR A 162 -5.27 33.38 52.20
C THR A 162 -6.28 33.26 53.38
N PRO A 163 -5.99 32.60 54.55
CA PRO A 163 -5.20 31.40 54.95
C PRO A 163 -6.01 30.34 55.79
N ALA A 164 -5.36 29.22 56.17
CA ALA A 164 -5.44 28.44 57.44
C ALA A 164 -5.47 26.91 57.16
N GLU A 165 -4.36 26.18 57.34
CA GLU A 165 -3.92 25.56 58.61
C GLU A 165 -4.91 24.51 59.15
N GLN A 166 -4.63 23.22 58.91
CA GLN A 166 -4.55 22.22 59.99
C GLN A 166 -3.95 20.88 59.50
N PRO A 167 -2.92 20.35 60.17
CA PRO A 167 -2.43 18.99 59.97
C PRO A 167 -3.17 18.04 60.92
N GLN A 168 -3.70 16.91 60.45
CA GLN A 168 -4.05 15.78 61.33
C GLN A 168 -3.76 14.43 60.69
N GLN A 169 -2.76 13.78 61.29
CA GLN A 169 -2.39 12.37 61.38
C GLN A 169 -1.70 11.68 60.19
#